data_AF-A0A486XD75-F1
#
_entry.id   AF-A0A486XD75-F1
#
_cell.length_a   1.000
_cell.length_b   1.000
_cell.length_c   1.000
_cell.angle_alpha   90.00
_cell.angle_beta   90.00
_cell.angle_gamma   90.00
#
_symmetry.space_group_name_H-M   'P 1'
#
loop_
_entity.id
_entity.type
_entity.pdbx_description
1 polymer ?
#
loop_
_entity_poly.entity_id
_entity_poly.type
_entity_poly.pdbx_seq_one_letter_code
_entity_poly.pdbx_strand_id
1 'polypeptide(L)' 'MKETLKGIPLESQVYGWLTSFFGMLTLSEWAILIGIIVTVCGYWRESRFKKRMLELEEIKAGVRDKNGKVIK' A
#
# COMPACT_ATOMS: atom_id res chain seq x y z
N MET A 1 43.69 -4.95 9.04
CA MET A 1 42.33 -5.54 9.02
C MET A 1 42.08 -6.60 10.09
N LYS A 2 43.02 -7.52 10.37
CA LYS A 2 42.81 -8.58 11.38
C LYS A 2 42.81 -8.05 12.83
N GLU A 3 43.55 -6.97 13.12
CA GLU A 3 43.56 -6.31 14.45
C GLU A 3 42.36 -5.38 14.66
N THR A 4 41.87 -4.73 13.60
CA THR A 4 40.72 -3.82 13.65
C THR A 4 39.42 -4.55 14.01
N LEU A 5 39.24 -5.78 13.52
CA LEU A 5 38.12 -6.65 13.89
C LEU A 5 38.22 -7.19 15.32
N LYS A 6 39.43 -7.29 15.89
CA LYS A 6 39.69 -7.83 17.23
C LYS A 6 39.53 -6.78 18.35
N GLY A 7 39.41 -5.51 17.97
CA GLY A 7 39.33 -4.36 18.89
C GLY A 7 38.00 -3.61 18.84
N ILE A 8 36.95 -4.17 18.22
CA ILE A 8 35.62 -3.53 18.27
C ILE A 8 35.09 -3.68 19.70
N PRO A 9 34.84 -2.57 20.43
CA PRO A 9 34.26 -2.63 21.76
C PRO A 9 32.93 -3.40 21.73
N LEU A 10 32.71 -4.27 22.72
CA LEU A 10 31.44 -5.01 22.85
C LEU A 10 30.23 -4.06 22.82
N GLU A 11 30.38 -2.87 23.43
CA GLU A 11 29.38 -1.81 23.40
C GLU A 11 29.05 -1.37 21.97
N SER A 12 30.06 -1.12 21.13
CA SER A 12 29.86 -0.72 19.73
C SER A 12 29.19 -1.83 18.90
N GLN A 13 29.43 -3.10 19.21
CA GLN A 13 28.70 -4.21 18.57
C GLN A 13 27.22 -4.22 19.00
N VAL A 14 26.96 -4.06 20.30
CA VAL A 14 25.58 -4.01 20.85
C VAL A 14 24.80 -2.84 20.25
N TYR A 15 25.41 -1.65 20.13
CA TYR A 15 24.77 -0.50 19.48
C TYR A 15 24.51 -0.75 17.98
N GLY A 16 25.41 -1.45 17.30
CA GLY A 16 25.19 -1.87 15.91
C GLY A 16 23.98 -2.79 15.76
N TRP A 17 23.86 -3.81 16.63
CA TRP A 17 22.71 -4.71 16.66
C TRP A 17 21.40 -4.01 16.98
N LEU A 18 21.38 -3.11 17.96
CA LEU A 18 20.19 -2.32 18.31
C LEU A 18 19.77 -1.43 17.15
N THR A 19 20.72 -0.72 16.53
CA THR A 19 20.43 0.18 15.40
C THR A 19 19.86 -0.60 14.22
N SER A 20 20.41 -1.77 13.90
CA SER A 20 19.87 -2.65 12.85
C SER A 20 18.48 -3.19 13.19
N PHE A 21 18.21 -3.51 14.45
CA PHE A 21 16.90 -3.99 14.91
C PHE A 21 15.83 -2.91 14.78
N PHE A 22 16.08 -1.69 15.24
CA PHE A 22 15.16 -0.56 15.06
C PHE A 22 15.01 -0.16 13.58
N GLY A 23 16.09 -0.24 12.80
CA GLY A 23 16.04 -0.05 11.34
C GLY A 23 15.12 -1.06 10.64
N MET A 24 15.14 -2.33 11.06
CA MET A 24 14.25 -3.36 10.51
C MET A 24 12.78 -3.10 10.87
N LEU A 25 12.50 -2.73 12.12
CA LEU A 25 11.14 -2.43 12.58
C LEU A 25 10.55 -1.24 11.82
N THR A 26 11.30 -0.15 11.69
CA THR A 26 10.85 1.03 10.92
C THR A 26 10.59 0.71 9.46
N LEU A 27 11.47 -0.04 8.78
CA LEU A 27 11.24 -0.46 7.39
C LEU A 27 9.95 -1.30 7.25
N SER A 28 9.65 -2.14 8.23
CA SER A 28 8.41 -2.94 8.23
C SER A 28 7.15 -2.08 8.40
N GLU A 29 7.21 -1.04 9.25
CA GLU A 29 6.11 -0.09 9.44
C GLU A 29 5.81 0.69 8.16
N TRP A 30 6.85 1.15 7.45
CA TRP A 30 6.71 1.83 6.17
C TRP A 30 6.15 0.89 5.08
N ALA A 31 6.57 -0.36 5.04
CA ALA A 31 6.04 -1.35 4.10
C ALA A 31 4.54 -1.60 4.33
N ILE A 32 4.11 -1.70 5.59
CA ILE A 32 2.69 -1.86 5.95
C ILE A 32 1.89 -0.63 5.52
N LEU A 33 2.38 0.59 5.80
CA LEU A 33 1.70 1.83 5.38
C LEU A 33 1.53 1.92 3.86
N ILE A 34 2.58 1.61 3.11
CA ILE A 34 2.51 1.59 1.64
C ILE A 34 1.50 0.54 1.17
N GLY A 35 1.51 -0.65 1.78
CA GLY A 35 0.54 -1.72 1.50
C GLY A 35 -0.91 -1.25 1.68
N ILE A 36 -1.21 -0.61 2.81
CA ILE A 36 -2.55 -0.05 3.07
C ILE A 36 -2.95 0.96 1.99
N ILE A 37 -2.06 1.89 1.63
CA ILE A 37 -2.35 2.92 0.62
C ILE A 37 -2.64 2.28 -0.75
N VAL A 38 -1.81 1.34 -1.19
CA VAL A 38 -1.99 0.65 -2.48
C VAL A 38 -3.30 -0.13 -2.50
N THR A 39 -3.62 -0.83 -1.41
CA THR A 39 -4.88 -1.58 -1.27
C THR A 39 -6.10 -0.67 -1.35
N VAL A 40 -6.10 0.46 -0.62
CA VAL A 40 -7.21 1.43 -0.66
C VAL A 40 -7.37 2.04 -2.05
N CYS A 41 -6.27 2.43 -2.70
CA CYS A 41 -6.29 2.93 -4.08
C CYS A 41 -6.83 1.88 -5.06
N GLY A 42 -6.46 0.61 -4.87
CA GLY A 42 -6.98 -0.52 -5.64
C GLY A 42 -8.50 -0.64 -5.53
N TYR A 43 -9.01 -0.66 -4.29
CA TYR A 43 -10.46 -0.72 -4.04
C TYR A 43 -11.21 0.48 -4.60
N TRP A 44 -10.64 1.68 -4.48
CA TRP A 44 -11.27 2.88 -5.01
C TRP A 44 -11.39 2.83 -6.53
N ARG A 45 -10.32 2.40 -7.21
CA ARG A 45 -10.30 2.20 -8.66
C ARG A 45 -11.36 1.18 -9.08
N GLU A 46 -11.40 0.02 -8.42
CA GLU A 46 -12.36 -1.03 -8.74
C GLU A 46 -13.82 -0.59 -8.51
N SER A 47 -14.08 0.15 -7.42
CA SER A 47 -15.39 0.73 -7.14
C SER A 47 -15.87 1.66 -8.26
N ARG A 48 -15.00 2.51 -8.78
CA ARG A 48 -15.31 3.41 -9.90
C ARG A 48 -15.60 2.63 -11.18
N PHE A 49 -14.85 1.59 -11.48
CA PHE A 49 -15.10 0.73 -12.64
C PHE A 49 -16.43 -0.02 -12.54
N LYS A 50 -16.74 -0.61 -11.38
CA LYS A 50 -18.03 -1.30 -11.17
C LYS A 50 -19.22 -0.36 -11.33
N LYS A 51 -19.14 0.86 -10.77
CA LYS A 51 -20.19 1.88 -10.95
C LYS A 51 -20.41 2.23 -12.43
N ARG A 52 -19.32 2.44 -13.19
CA ARG A 52 -19.40 2.74 -14.63
C ARG A 52 -19.98 1.59 -15.44
N MET A 53 -19.62 0.33 -15.13
CA MET A 53 -20.20 -0.84 -15.78
C MET A 53 -21.70 -0.93 -15.54
N LEU A 54 -22.13 -0.75 -14.30
CA LEU A 54 -23.54 -0.81 -13.93
C LEU A 54 -24.35 0.29 -14.63
N GLU A 55 -23.80 1.51 -14.73
CA GLU A 55 -24.41 2.60 -15.52
C GLU A 55 -24.57 2.22 -17.01
N LEU A 56 -23.58 1.55 -17.61
CA LEU A 56 -23.64 1.10 -19.01
C LEU A 56 -24.64 -0.04 -19.21
N GLU A 57 -24.74 -0.97 -18.25
CA GLU A 57 -25.73 -2.05 -18.27
C GLU A 57 -27.16 -1.50 -18.14
N GLU A 58 -27.38 -0.52 -17.26
CA GLU A 58 -28.67 0.15 -17.10
C GLU A 58 -29.09 0.93 -18.37
N ILE A 59 -28.13 1.53 -19.08
CA ILE A 59 -28.39 2.16 -20.39
C ILE A 59 -28.76 1.11 -21.44
N LYS A 60 -28.03 -0.02 -21.49
CA LYS A 60 -28.31 -1.12 -22.43
C LYS A 60 -29.67 -1.77 -22.17
N ALA A 61 -30.08 -1.87 -20.92
CA ALA A 61 -31.39 -2.39 -20.52
C ALA A 61 -32.55 -1.40 -20.78
N GLY A 62 -32.25 -0.16 -21.21
CA GLY A 62 -33.27 0.86 -21.46
C GLY A 62 -33.87 1.47 -20.19
N VAL A 63 -33.26 1.24 -19.02
CA VAL A 63 -33.69 1.80 -17.73
C VAL A 63 -33.15 3.22 -17.54
N ARG A 64 -32.01 3.53 -18.16
CA ARG A 64 -31.37 4.86 -18.13
C ARG A 64 -31.14 5.43 -19.52
N ASP A 65 -31.26 6.76 -19.64
CA ASP A 65 -30.89 7.52 -20.83
C ASP A 65 -29.36 7.59 -20.98
N LYS A 66 -28.85 7.91 -22.18
CA LYS A 66 -27.41 8.07 -22.49
C LYS A 66 -26.67 9.05 -21.59
N ASN A 67 -27.42 9.89 -20.87
CA ASN A 67 -26.93 10.86 -19.90
C ASN A 67 -26.94 10.33 -18.44
N GLY A 68 -27.25 9.06 -18.21
CA GLY A 68 -27.27 8.42 -16.89
C GLY A 68 -28.48 8.74 -16.02
N LYS A 69 -29.54 9.34 -16.60
CA LYS A 69 -30.81 9.59 -15.87
C LYS A 69 -31.73 8.40 -16.02
N VAL A 70 -32.35 7.98 -14.91
CA VAL A 70 -33.40 6.94 -14.92
C VAL A 70 -34.57 7.46 -15.75
N ILE A 71 -34.95 6.68 -16.76
CA ILE A 71 -36.13 6.97 -17.59
C ILE A 71 -37.33 6.58 -16.74
N LYS A 72 -38.16 7.57 -16.41
CA LYS A 72 -39.33 7.41 -15.56
C LYS A 72 -40.52 6.93 -16.37
#